data_AF-A0A4V0I4R3-F1
#
_entry.id   AF-A0A4V0I4R3-F1
#
_cell.length_a   1.000
_cell.length_b   1.000
_cell.length_c   1.000
_cell.angle_alpha   90.00
_cell.angle_beta   90.00
_cell.angle_gamma   90.00
#
_symmetry.space_group_name_H-M   'P 1'
#
loop_
_entity.id
_entity.type
_entity.pdbx_description
1 polymer ?
#
loop_
_entity_poly.entity_id
_entity_poly.type
_entity_poly.pdbx_seq_one_letter_code
_entity_poly.pdbx_strand_id
1 'polypeptide(L)'
;MTDAPTTAAALPPTPDEVNRLWQHGMHEERLFHDRLNYFTAMQVGLLAVFAVLYQKEPLPGVFVPLTLLALSFTLLWLRVQVRHWRYCVHVNEQIKRVVPEYGRTVSALAALGRTDGFSISRPLAFAVPPLFAVTWVALFAWVLNRAAP
;
A
#
# COMPACT_ATOMS: atom_id res chain seq x y z
N MET A 1 -26.47 -7.51 38.56
CA MET A 1 -26.68 -8.83 37.95
C MET A 1 -26.29 -8.66 36.50
N THR A 2 -25.08 -9.11 36.17
CA THR A 2 -24.34 -8.75 34.96
C THR A 2 -24.69 -9.79 33.90
N ASP A 3 -25.51 -9.43 32.91
CA ASP A 3 -25.79 -10.31 31.78
C ASP A 3 -24.53 -10.40 30.92
N ALA A 4 -23.84 -11.54 31.05
CA ALA A 4 -22.76 -11.90 30.15
C ALA A 4 -23.33 -12.05 28.73
N PRO A 5 -22.66 -11.52 27.68
CA PRO A 5 -23.09 -11.78 26.33
C PRO A 5 -22.91 -13.28 26.04
N THR A 6 -24.04 -13.98 25.94
CA THR A 6 -24.15 -15.33 25.40
C THR A 6 -23.33 -15.39 24.14
N THR A 7 -22.21 -16.12 24.19
CA THR A 7 -21.41 -16.45 23.02
C THR A 7 -22.24 -17.40 22.18
N ALA A 8 -23.08 -16.82 21.31
CA ALA A 8 -23.78 -17.57 20.28
C ALA A 8 -22.72 -18.31 19.47
N ALA A 9 -22.72 -19.63 19.55
CA ALA A 9 -21.89 -20.47 18.70
C ALA A 9 -22.19 -20.07 17.25
N ALA A 10 -21.21 -19.47 16.57
CA ALA A 10 -21.37 -18.97 15.22
C ALA A 10 -21.79 -20.12 14.32
N LEU A 11 -23.02 -20.06 13.79
CA LEU A 11 -23.48 -20.96 12.75
C LEU A 11 -22.49 -20.91 11.58
N PRO A 12 -22.23 -22.04 10.89
CA PRO A 12 -21.37 -22.04 9.72
C PRO A 12 -21.90 -21.01 8.71
N PRO A 13 -21.00 -20.22 8.07
CA PRO A 13 -21.41 -19.15 7.18
C PRO A 13 -22.21 -19.69 6.01
N THR A 14 -23.29 -18.99 5.68
CA THR A 14 -24.14 -19.31 4.53
C THR A 14 -23.37 -19.10 3.22
N PRO A 15 -23.72 -19.81 2.13
CA PRO A 15 -23.08 -19.62 0.82
C PRO A 15 -23.07 -18.15 0.34
N ASP A 16 -24.14 -17.41 0.63
CA ASP A 16 -24.25 -15.99 0.29
C ASP A 16 -23.28 -15.11 1.10
N GLU A 17 -23.07 -15.41 2.39
CA GLU A 17 -22.08 -14.71 3.22
C GLU A 17 -20.66 -14.96 2.73
N VAL A 18 -20.36 -16.20 2.33
CA VAL A 18 -19.08 -16.56 1.73
C VAL A 18 -18.87 -15.82 0.40
N ASN A 19 -19.87 -15.78 -0.47
CA ASN A 19 -19.78 -15.06 -1.73
C ASN A 19 -19.60 -13.54 -1.53
N ARG A 20 -20.33 -12.93 -0.58
CA ARG A 20 -20.16 -11.51 -0.23
C ARG A 20 -18.75 -11.22 0.29
N LEU A 21 -18.23 -12.06 1.20
CA LEU A 21 -16.88 -11.90 1.73
C LEU A 21 -15.82 -12.06 0.62
N TRP A 22 -16.02 -12.99 -0.31
CA TRP A 22 -15.14 -13.18 -1.45
C TRP A 22 -15.12 -11.96 -2.38
N GLN A 23 -16.29 -11.46 -2.78
CA GLN A 23 -16.42 -10.25 -3.61
C GLN A 23 -15.79 -9.04 -2.91
N HIS A 24 -16.01 -8.90 -1.60
CA HIS A 24 -15.39 -7.86 -0.79
C HIS A 24 -13.86 -7.97 -0.80
N GLY A 25 -13.31 -9.17 -0.58
CA GLY A 25 -11.86 -9.40 -0.65
C GLY A 25 -11.25 -9.01 -2.00
N MET A 26 -11.87 -9.43 -3.11
CA MET A 26 -11.42 -9.06 -4.45
C MET A 26 -11.51 -7.55 -4.70
N HIS A 27 -12.57 -6.90 -4.19
CA HIS A 27 -12.73 -5.46 -4.32
C HIS A 27 -11.63 -4.69 -3.60
N GLU A 28 -11.31 -5.08 -2.36
CA GLU A 28 -10.25 -4.45 -1.55
C GLU A 28 -8.87 -4.64 -2.18
N GLU A 29 -8.57 -5.81 -2.76
CA GLU A 29 -7.33 -6.05 -3.48
C GLU A 29 -7.20 -5.15 -4.72
N ARG A 30 -8.28 -5.02 -5.50
CA ARG A 30 -8.31 -4.10 -6.65
C ARG A 30 -8.08 -2.65 -6.22
N LEU A 31 -8.78 -2.21 -5.17
CA LEU A 31 -8.67 -0.87 -4.63
C LEU A 31 -7.25 -0.56 -4.14
N PHE A 32 -6.57 -1.55 -3.55
CA PHE A 32 -5.18 -1.43 -3.14
C PHE A 32 -4.22 -1.20 -4.32
N HIS A 33 -4.41 -1.92 -5.42
CA HIS A 33 -3.62 -1.74 -6.64
C HIS A 33 -3.90 -0.41 -7.34
N ASP A 34 -5.17 -0.03 -7.47
CA ASP A 34 -5.56 1.25 -8.08
C ASP A 34 -4.96 2.44 -7.31
N ARG A 35 -4.98 2.37 -5.97
CA ARG A 35 -4.34 3.34 -5.09
C ARG A 35 -2.83 3.45 -5.36
N LEU A 36 -2.11 2.32 -5.42
CA LEU A 36 -0.66 2.35 -5.73
C LEU A 36 -0.37 2.99 -7.10
N ASN A 37 -1.21 2.72 -8.09
CA ASN A 37 -1.09 3.34 -9.41
C ASN A 37 -1.31 4.86 -9.35
N TYR A 38 -2.35 5.33 -8.65
CA TYR A 38 -2.60 6.77 -8.48
C TYR A 38 -1.47 7.49 -7.75
N PHE A 39 -0.93 6.88 -6.69
CA PHE A 39 0.24 7.40 -5.99
C PHE A 39 1.44 7.54 -6.92
N THR A 40 1.74 6.49 -7.68
CA THR A 40 2.86 6.47 -8.61
C THR A 40 2.69 7.53 -9.70
N ALA A 41 1.50 7.64 -10.29
CA ALA A 41 1.19 8.65 -11.31
C ALA A 41 1.38 10.08 -10.75
N MET A 42 0.92 10.34 -9.53
CA MET A 42 1.07 11.64 -8.89
C MET A 42 2.54 11.97 -8.60
N GLN A 43 3.33 11.01 -8.10
CA GLN A 43 4.76 11.20 -7.84
C GLN A 43 5.55 11.43 -9.12
N VAL A 44 5.27 10.67 -10.19
CA VAL A 44 5.88 10.88 -11.50
C VAL A 44 5.53 12.27 -12.05
N GLY A 45 4.28 12.73 -11.87
CA GLY A 45 3.88 14.09 -12.22
C GLY A 45 4.69 15.17 -11.47
N LEU A 46 4.89 15.00 -10.15
CA LEU A 46 5.71 15.91 -9.35
C LEU A 46 7.19 15.88 -9.78
N LEU A 47 7.73 14.71 -10.14
CA LEU A 47 9.09 14.60 -10.68
C LEU A 47 9.22 15.28 -12.06
N ALA A 48 8.19 15.22 -12.90
CA ALA A 48 8.18 15.95 -14.16
C ALA A 48 8.19 17.47 -13.93
N VAL A 49 7.39 17.96 -12.97
CA VAL A 49 7.42 19.37 -12.53
C VAL A 49 8.81 19.75 -12.01
N PHE A 50 9.42 18.90 -11.18
CA PHE A 50 10.80 19.10 -10.71
C PHE A 50 11.77 19.24 -11.89
N ALA A 51 11.71 18.35 -12.88
CA ALA A 51 12.61 18.39 -14.03
C ALA A 51 12.47 19.68 -14.85
N VAL A 52 11.24 20.13 -15.11
CA VAL A 52 10.96 21.38 -15.82
C VAL A 52 11.47 22.59 -15.05
N LEU A 53 11.20 22.66 -13.74
CA LEU A 53 11.68 23.74 -12.88
C LEU A 53 13.21 23.77 -12.81
N TYR A 54 13.83 22.60 -12.68
CA TYR A 54 15.29 22.49 -12.62
C TYR A 54 15.96 22.98 -13.90
N GLN A 55 15.34 22.77 -15.06
CA GLN A 55 15.86 23.29 -16.33
C GLN A 55 15.69 24.82 -16.47
N LYS A 56 14.62 25.39 -15.93
CA LYS A 56 14.28 26.82 -16.11
C LYS A 56 14.91 27.71 -15.04
N GLU A 57 14.76 27.34 -13.78
CA GLU A 57 15.17 28.15 -12.62
C GLU A 57 15.67 27.22 -11.50
N PRO A 58 16.98 26.92 -11.44
CA PRO A 58 17.57 26.04 -10.43
C PRO A 58 17.73 26.73 -9.07
N LEU A 59 16.75 27.54 -8.64
CA LEU A 59 16.75 28.24 -7.36
C LEU A 59 16.35 27.28 -6.23
N PRO A 60 17.22 27.04 -5.23
CA PRO A 60 16.93 26.10 -4.13
C PRO A 60 15.64 26.42 -3.38
N GLY A 61 15.31 27.71 -3.26
CA GLY A 61 14.10 28.19 -2.56
C GLY A 61 12.79 27.68 -3.18
N VAL A 62 12.78 27.35 -4.47
CA VAL A 62 11.59 26.78 -5.16
C VAL A 62 11.49 25.27 -4.93
N PHE A 63 12.62 24.58 -4.75
CA PHE A 63 12.64 23.13 -4.54
C PHE A 63 12.29 22.72 -3.11
N VAL A 64 12.59 23.55 -2.10
CA VAL A 64 12.22 23.28 -0.70
C VAL A 64 10.72 22.98 -0.53
N PRO A 65 9.78 23.87 -0.93
CA PRO A 65 8.36 23.59 -0.76
C PRO A 65 7.88 22.40 -1.60
N LEU A 66 8.44 22.20 -2.80
CA LEU A 66 8.11 21.07 -3.67
C LEU A 66 8.51 19.73 -3.04
N THR A 67 9.75 19.63 -2.54
CA THR A 67 10.25 18.44 -1.84
C THR A 67 9.46 18.18 -0.56
N LEU A 68 9.17 19.21 0.24
CA LEU A 68 8.37 19.06 1.46
C LEU A 68 6.96 18.54 1.16
N LEU A 69 6.31 19.06 0.12
CA LEU A 69 5.00 18.59 -0.32
C LEU A 69 5.05 17.12 -0.75
N ALA A 70 6.03 16.77 -1.59
CA ALA A 70 6.16 15.41 -2.11
C ALA A 70 6.48 14.38 -1.02
N LEU A 71 7.36 14.72 -0.07
CA LEU A 71 7.68 13.88 1.08
C LEU A 71 6.49 13.74 2.03
N SER A 72 5.80 14.84 2.35
CA SER A 72 4.60 14.81 3.21
C SER A 72 3.52 13.91 2.61
N PHE A 73 3.28 14.04 1.31
CA PHE A 73 2.33 13.18 0.59
C PHE A 73 2.78 11.72 0.60
N THR A 74 4.07 11.44 0.38
CA THR A 74 4.63 10.08 0.41
C THR A 74 4.49 9.42 1.80
N LEU A 75 4.80 10.14 2.86
CA LEU A 75 4.69 9.63 4.23
C LEU A 75 3.24 9.40 4.64
N LEU A 76 2.35 10.35 4.32
CA LEU A 76 0.92 10.21 4.55
C LEU A 76 0.37 8.98 3.80
N TRP A 77 0.76 8.84 2.54
CA TRP A 77 0.34 7.71 1.71
C TRP A 77 0.84 6.38 2.28
N LEU A 78 2.11 6.29 2.65
CA LEU A 78 2.68 5.09 3.26
C LEU A 78 1.91 4.67 4.52
N ARG A 79 1.53 5.63 5.37
CA ARG A 79 0.72 5.36 6.57
C ARG A 79 -0.65 4.77 6.19
N VAL A 80 -1.33 5.35 5.20
CA VAL A 80 -2.63 4.85 4.72
C VAL A 80 -2.49 3.46 4.10
N GLN A 81 -1.44 3.24 3.30
CA GLN A 81 -1.14 1.98 2.64
C GLN A 81 -0.88 0.86 3.65
N VAL A 82 -0.06 1.12 4.68
CA VAL A 82 0.22 0.17 5.77
C VAL A 82 -1.07 -0.23 6.49
N ARG A 83 -1.94 0.74 6.77
CA ARG A 83 -3.23 0.48 7.43
C ARG A 83 -4.13 -0.39 6.56
N HIS A 84 -4.24 -0.07 5.28
CA HIS A 84 -5.09 -0.81 4.35
C HIS A 84 -4.56 -2.22 4.10
N TRP A 85 -3.24 -2.39 3.99
CA TRP A 85 -2.61 -3.72 3.91
C TRP A 85 -3.01 -4.63 5.07
N ARG A 86 -2.97 -4.13 6.31
CA ARG A 86 -3.40 -4.90 7.50
C ARG A 86 -4.85 -5.34 7.40
N TYR A 87 -5.70 -4.51 6.81
CA TYR A 87 -7.10 -4.85 6.55
C TYR A 87 -7.24 -5.94 5.49
N CYS A 88 -6.55 -5.84 4.36
CA CYS A 88 -6.55 -6.87 3.31
C CYS A 88 -6.05 -8.22 3.85
N VAL A 89 -4.98 -8.22 4.66
CA VAL A 89 -4.48 -9.43 5.33
C VAL A 89 -5.54 -10.05 6.22
N HIS A 90 -6.25 -9.23 7.02
CA HIS A 90 -7.32 -9.72 7.88
C HIS A 90 -8.46 -10.36 7.08
N VAL A 91 -8.91 -9.72 6.00
CA VAL A 91 -9.97 -10.25 5.13
C VAL A 91 -9.51 -11.55 4.46
N ASN A 92 -8.27 -11.62 3.98
CA ASN A 92 -7.69 -12.83 3.39
C ASN A 92 -7.66 -14.00 4.38
N GLU A 93 -7.27 -13.77 5.63
CA GLU A 93 -7.29 -14.80 6.67
C GLU A 93 -8.72 -15.31 6.97
N GLN A 94 -9.73 -14.44 6.91
CA GLN A 94 -11.13 -14.87 7.03
C GLN A 94 -11.56 -15.71 5.82
N ILE A 95 -11.20 -15.30 4.60
CA ILE A 95 -11.51 -16.03 3.37
C ILE A 95 -10.91 -17.45 3.41
N LYS A 96 -9.66 -17.61 3.86
CA LYS A 96 -9.02 -18.93 4.02
C LYS A 96 -9.79 -19.87 4.97
N ARG A 97 -10.45 -19.32 6.00
CA ARG A 97 -11.21 -20.10 6.99
C ARG A 97 -12.55 -20.56 6.44
N VAL A 98 -13.23 -19.72 5.65
CA VAL A 98 -14.57 -20.00 5.15
C VAL A 98 -14.57 -20.68 3.76
N VAL A 99 -13.49 -20.55 2.98
CA VAL A 99 -13.30 -21.22 1.69
C VAL A 99 -12.12 -22.20 1.78
N PRO A 100 -12.35 -23.46 2.20
CA PRO A 100 -11.27 -24.42 2.45
C PRO A 100 -10.50 -24.82 1.18
N GLU A 101 -11.12 -24.75 0.00
CA GLU A 101 -10.44 -24.95 -1.30
C GLU A 101 -9.38 -23.88 -1.57
N TYR A 102 -9.71 -22.62 -1.30
CA TYR A 102 -8.78 -21.50 -1.40
C TYR A 102 -7.65 -21.64 -0.38
N GLY A 103 -8.00 -21.95 0.87
CA GLY A 103 -7.01 -22.21 1.93
C GLY A 103 -6.01 -23.32 1.56
N ARG A 104 -6.49 -24.43 0.98
CA ARG A 104 -5.64 -25.51 0.47
C ARG A 104 -4.70 -25.02 -0.62
N THR A 105 -5.20 -24.29 -1.62
CA THR A 105 -4.38 -23.73 -2.71
C THR A 105 -3.26 -22.83 -2.17
N VAL A 106 -3.58 -21.92 -1.25
CA VAL A 106 -2.59 -21.02 -0.65
C VAL A 106 -1.56 -21.79 0.18
N SER A 107 -2.00 -22.79 0.97
CA SER A 107 -1.10 -23.63 1.77
C SER A 107 -0.15 -24.49 0.91
N ALA A 108 -0.64 -25.01 -0.22
CA ALA A 108 0.18 -25.75 -1.18
C ALA A 108 1.25 -24.84 -1.81
N LEU A 109 0.91 -23.59 -2.11
CA LEU A 109 1.87 -22.58 -2.58
C LEU A 109 2.88 -22.21 -1.49
N ALA A 110 2.44 -22.13 -0.22
CA ALA A 110 3.31 -21.88 0.92
C ALA A 110 4.32 -23.00 1.16
N ALA A 111 3.91 -24.26 0.96
CA ALA A 111 4.76 -25.44 1.10
C ALA A 111 5.94 -25.47 0.11
N LEU A 112 5.85 -24.75 -1.02
CA LEU A 112 6.93 -24.58 -1.99
C LEU A 112 8.00 -23.55 -1.56
N GLY A 113 8.01 -23.14 -0.29
CA GLY A 113 8.95 -22.16 0.26
C GLY A 113 8.58 -20.70 -0.01
N ARG A 114 7.40 -20.45 -0.60
CA ARG A 114 6.86 -19.11 -0.82
C ARG A 114 5.80 -18.80 0.24
N THR A 115 6.23 -18.26 1.37
CA THR A 115 5.48 -18.19 2.62
C THR A 115 4.09 -17.53 2.58
N ASP A 116 3.65 -16.87 1.50
CA ASP A 116 2.28 -16.32 1.42
C ASP A 116 1.79 -16.16 -0.03
N GLY A 117 0.51 -16.47 -0.29
CA GLY A 117 -0.16 -16.12 -1.56
C GLY A 117 -0.22 -14.61 -1.85
N PHE A 118 0.04 -13.78 -0.83
CA PHE A 118 0.19 -12.32 -0.90
C PHE A 118 1.66 -11.85 -0.98
N SER A 119 2.62 -12.78 -1.10
CA SER A 119 4.05 -12.50 -0.94
C SER A 119 4.65 -11.58 -2.02
N ILE A 120 4.01 -11.43 -3.18
CA ILE A 120 4.52 -10.54 -4.25
C ILE A 120 3.95 -9.12 -4.10
N SER A 121 2.69 -9.00 -3.67
CA SER A 121 2.01 -7.71 -3.45
C SER A 121 2.61 -6.95 -2.27
N ARG A 122 3.12 -7.67 -1.26
CA ARG A 122 3.75 -7.12 -0.06
C ARG A 122 5.00 -6.28 -0.36
N PRO A 123 6.09 -6.82 -0.95
CA PRO A 123 7.28 -6.04 -1.22
C PRO A 123 7.00 -4.87 -2.16
N LEU A 124 6.15 -5.04 -3.18
CA LEU A 124 5.82 -3.96 -4.10
C LEU A 124 5.13 -2.79 -3.38
N ALA A 125 4.15 -3.08 -2.52
CA ALA A 125 3.41 -2.05 -1.80
C ALA A 125 4.23 -1.30 -0.75
N PHE A 126 5.26 -1.95 -0.19
CA PHE A 126 6.15 -1.33 0.79
C PHE A 126 7.43 -0.77 0.18
N ALA A 127 7.82 -1.16 -1.04
CA ALA A 127 9.00 -0.64 -1.71
C ALA A 127 8.73 0.67 -2.45
N VAL A 128 7.57 0.80 -3.09
CA VAL A 128 7.28 1.95 -3.97
C VAL A 128 7.31 3.29 -3.22
N PRO A 129 6.59 3.51 -2.09
CA PRO A 129 6.64 4.81 -1.41
C PRO A 129 8.03 5.18 -0.85
N PRO A 130 8.77 4.29 -0.17
CA PRO A 130 10.14 4.59 0.26
C PRO A 130 11.09 4.87 -0.88
N LEU A 131 10.94 4.20 -2.03
CA LEU A 131 11.76 4.48 -3.21
C LEU A 131 11.56 5.92 -3.67
N PHE A 132 10.31 6.40 -3.78
CA PHE A 132 10.04 7.80 -4.07
C PHE A 132 10.57 8.75 -2.97
N ALA A 133 10.44 8.41 -1.69
CA ALA A 133 10.99 9.22 -0.61
C ALA A 133 12.52 9.38 -0.74
N VAL A 134 13.23 8.29 -1.01
CA VAL A 134 14.68 8.30 -1.25
C VAL A 134 15.02 9.13 -2.49
N THR A 135 14.25 9.00 -3.58
CA THR A 135 14.43 9.84 -4.78
C THR A 135 14.31 11.32 -4.45
N TRP A 136 13.28 11.74 -3.70
CA TRP A 136 13.10 13.14 -3.31
C TRP A 136 14.22 13.66 -2.42
N VAL A 137 14.66 12.88 -1.44
CA VAL A 137 15.79 13.23 -0.57
C VAL A 137 17.08 13.37 -1.39
N ALA A 138 17.35 12.45 -2.31
CA ALA A 138 18.53 12.48 -3.16
C ALA A 138 18.52 13.69 -4.11
N LEU A 139 17.39 13.98 -4.76
CA LEU A 139 17.24 15.15 -5.63
C LEU A 139 17.38 16.46 -4.86
N PHE A 140 16.82 16.55 -3.66
CA PHE A 140 16.97 17.73 -2.82
C PHE A 140 18.41 17.93 -2.36
N ALA A 141 19.07 16.87 -1.90
CA ALA A 141 20.50 16.92 -1.55
C ALA A 141 21.37 17.33 -2.74
N TRP A 142 21.04 16.85 -3.94
CA TRP A 142 21.71 17.26 -5.19
C TRP A 142 21.57 18.75 -5.47
N VAL A 143 20.35 19.29 -5.35
CA VAL A 143 20.08 20.73 -5.55
C VAL A 143 20.85 21.57 -4.52
N LEU A 144 20.88 21.15 -3.25
CA LEU A 144 21.64 21.84 -2.20
C LEU A 144 23.15 21.83 -2.50
N ASN A 145 23.70 20.68 -2.90
CA ASN A 145 25.12 20.56 -3.23
C ASN A 145 25.52 21.44 -4.43
N ARG A 146 24.62 21.58 -5.42
CA ARG A 146 24.81 22.48 -6.58
C ARG A 146 24.74 23.96 -6.22
N ALA A 147 24.05 24.31 -5.14
CA ALA A 147 23.87 25.69 -4.69
C ALA A 147 24.85 26.12 -3.60
N ALA A 148 25.64 25.18 -3.05
CA ALA A 148 26.75 25.49 -2.19
C ALA A 148 27.84 26.24 -2.99
N PRO A 149 28.39 27.34 -2.46
CA PRO A 149 29.39 28.18 -3.13
C PRO A 149 30.74 27.49 -3.31
#